data_AF-A0A1L5PYY0-F1
#
_entry.id   AF-A0A1L5PYY0-F1
#
_cell.length_a   1.000
_cell.length_b   1.000
_cell.length_c   1.000
_cell.angle_alpha   90.00
_cell.angle_beta   90.00
_cell.angle_gamma   90.00
#
_symmetry.space_group_name_H-M   'P 1'
#
loop_
_entity.id
_entity.type
_entity.pdbx_description
1 polymer ?
#
loop_
_entity_poly.entity_id
_entity_poly.type
_entity_poly.pdbx_seq_one_letter_code
_entity_poly.pdbx_strand_id
1 'polypeptide(L)' 'MRIERVGGLLASIMANQCRDKQVRPTPFTPEDFTPHDQVGPISLEQAMQSWA' A
#
# COMPACT_ATOMS: atom_id res chain seq x y z
N MET A 1 17.59 5.98 5.50
CA MET A 1 16.42 6.33 6.36
C MET A 1 15.71 7.65 5.98
N ARG A 2 16.31 8.85 6.01
CA ARG A 2 15.55 10.10 5.73
C ARG A 2 15.16 10.28 4.25
N ILE A 3 16.06 9.97 3.32
CA ILE A 3 15.79 10.15 1.87
C ILE A 3 14.75 9.15 1.36
N GLU A 4 14.81 7.90 1.80
CA GLU A 4 13.83 6.86 1.43
C GLU A 4 12.42 7.22 1.91
N ARG A 5 12.30 7.81 3.11
CA ARG A 5 11.01 8.29 3.63
C ARG A 5 10.45 9.46 2.83
N VAL A 6 11.31 10.37 2.37
CA VAL A 6 10.89 11.49 1.50
C VAL A 6 10.45 10.97 0.13
N GLY A 7 11.18 10.00 -0.43
CA GLY A 7 10.79 9.34 -1.68
C GLY A 7 9.44 8.63 -1.57
N GLY A 8 9.22 7.88 -0.49
CA GLY A 8 7.95 7.22 -0.22
C GLY A 8 6.77 8.21 -0.05
N LEU A 9 6.99 9.33 0.64
CA LEU A 9 5.98 10.38 0.78
C LEU A 9 5.65 11.04 -0.57
N LEU A 10 6.64 11.33 -1.41
CA LEU A 10 6.40 11.91 -2.73
C LEU A 10 5.66 10.93 -3.65
N ALA A 11 6.05 9.65 -3.63
CA ALA A 11 5.39 8.61 -4.40
C ALA A 11 3.92 8.43 -3.99
N SER A 12 3.60 8.49 -2.69
CA SER A 12 2.22 8.35 -2.21
C SER A 12 1.34 9.52 -2.64
N ILE A 13 1.85 10.76 -2.60
CA ILE A 13 1.14 11.95 -3.10
C ILE A 13 0.86 11.83 -4.61
N MET A 14 1.84 11.41 -5.40
CA MET A 14 1.69 11.25 -6.84
C MET A 14 0.72 10.13 -7.20
N ALA A 15 0.80 8.99 -6.50
CA ALA A 15 -0.14 7.89 -6.67
C ALA A 15 -1.59 8.33 -6.41
N ASN A 16 -1.81 9.18 -5.41
CA ASN A 16 -3.12 9.73 -5.08
C ASN A 16 -3.67 10.70 -6.15
N GLN A 17 -2.80 11.43 -6.84
CA GLN A 17 -3.20 12.35 -7.91
C GLN A 17 -3.58 11.62 -9.21
N CYS A 18 -2.89 10.51 -9.51
CA CYS A 18 -3.11 9.72 -10.71
C CYS A 18 -4.25 8.69 -10.58
N ARG A 19 -4.78 8.45 -9.37
CA ARG A 19 -5.85 7.47 -9.12
C ARG A 19 -7.21 8.01 -9.56
N ASP A 20 -8.05 7.14 -10.11
CA ASP A 20 -9.43 7.50 -10.46
C ASP A 20 -10.18 8.01 -9.22
N LYS A 21 -10.79 9.19 -9.36
CA LYS A 21 -11.49 9.90 -8.29
C LYS A 21 -12.68 9.13 -7.74
N GLN A 22 -13.29 8.23 -8.52
CA GLN A 22 -14.46 7.46 -8.09
C GLN A 22 -14.10 6.34 -7.12
N VAL A 23 -12.89 5.80 -7.20
CA VAL A 23 -12.41 4.65 -6.40
C VAL A 23 -11.34 5.05 -5.37
N ARG A 24 -11.11 6.35 -5.21
CA ARG A 24 -10.06 6.88 -4.33
C ARG A 24 -10.57 7.06 -2.89
N PRO A 25 -9.91 6.44 -1.88
CA PRO A 25 -10.21 6.71 -0.48
C PRO A 25 -10.04 8.20 -0.16
N THR A 26 -10.92 8.76 0.66
CA THR A 26 -10.82 10.15 1.13
C THR A 26 -11.05 10.18 2.65
N PRO A 27 -10.03 10.47 3.49
CA PRO A 27 -8.67 10.89 3.11
C PRO A 27 -7.83 9.75 2.53
N PHE A 28 -6.85 10.10 1.69
CA PHE A 28 -5.82 9.16 1.26
C PHE A 28 -4.71 9.14 2.31
N THR A 29 -4.36 7.96 2.80
CA THR A 29 -3.32 7.77 3.80
C THR A 29 -2.17 6.90 3.25
N PRO A 30 -0.98 6.90 3.87
CA PRO A 30 0.11 6.02 3.43
C PRO A 30 -0.28 4.54 3.38
N GLU A 31 -1.19 4.10 4.23
CA GLU A 31 -1.70 2.72 4.26
C GLU A 31 -2.47 2.34 2.99
N ASP A 32 -3.07 3.31 2.29
CA ASP A 32 -3.71 3.11 0.98
C ASP A 32 -2.69 2.89 -0.15
N PHE A 33 -1.44 3.32 0.07
CA PHE A 33 -0.31 3.12 -0.84
C PHE A 33 0.37 1.76 -0.59
N THR A 34 0.49 1.34 0.67
CA THR A 34 1.05 0.05 1.07
C THR A 34 0.03 -0.83 1.80
N PRO A 35 -1.05 -1.28 1.13
CA PRO A 35 -2.06 -2.14 1.77
C PRO A 35 -1.47 -3.49 2.24
N HIS A 36 -0.36 -3.91 1.62
CA HIS A 36 0.38 -5.12 2.00
C HIS A 36 1.16 -4.99 3.32
N ASP A 37 1.45 -3.78 3.80
CA ASP A 37 2.12 -3.60 5.10
C ASP A 37 1.21 -3.97 6.27
N GLN A 38 -0.11 -3.90 6.07
CA GLN A 38 -1.10 -4.34 7.06
C GLN A 38 -1.25 -5.86 7.10
N VAL A 39 -0.85 -6.55 6.04
CA VAL A 39 -0.86 -8.00 5.97
C VAL A 39 0.51 -8.47 6.42
N GLY A 40 0.59 -8.88 7.70
CA GLY A 40 1.78 -9.54 8.21
C GLY A 40 2.19 -10.72 7.30
N PRO A 41 3.47 -11.12 7.31
CA PRO A 41 3.93 -12.21 6.47
C PRO A 41 3.07 -13.45 6.71
N ILE A 42 2.44 -13.96 5.65
CA ILE A 42 1.66 -15.20 5.71
C ILE A 42 2.62 -16.37 5.95
N SER A 43 2.21 -17.36 6.76
CA SER A 43 2.99 -18.58 6.91
C SER A 43 2.93 -19.41 5.62
N LEU A 44 3.88 -20.34 5.45
CA LEU A 44 3.88 -21.26 4.31
C LEU A 44 2.57 -22.04 4.22
N GLU A 45 2.06 -22.51 5.36
CA GLU A 45 0.80 -23.24 5.47
C GLU A 45 -0.40 -22.40 5.02
N GLN A 46 -0.44 -21.11 5.40
CA GLN A 46 -1.48 -20.18 4.98
C GLN A 46 -1.41 -19.88 3.47
N ALA A 47 -0.21 -19.76 2.90
CA ALA A 47 -0.03 -19.56 1.47
C ALA A 47 -0.57 -20.75 0.66
N MET A 48 -0.29 -21.98 1.11
CA MET A 48 -0.77 -23.20 0.46
C MET A 48 -2.30 -23.30 0.43
N GLN A 49 -2.99 -22.80 1.46
CA GLN A 49 -4.46 -22.78 1.51
C GLN A 49 -5.08 -21.83 0.48
N SER A 50 -4.38 -20.76 0.09
CA SER A 50 -4.88 -19.77 -0.88
C SER A 50 -4.85 -20.26 -2.34
N TRP A 51 -4.11 -21.34 -2.61
CA TRP A 51 -3.91 -21.92 -3.95
C TRP A 51 -4.76 -23.17 -4.22
N ALA A 52 -5.46 -23.68 -3.21
CA ALA A 52 -6.37 -24.82 -3.31
C ALA A 52 -7.75 -24.39 -3.83
#